data_AF-A0A925FG65-F1
#
_entry.id   AF-A0A925FG65-F1
#
_cell.length_a   1.000
_cell.length_b   1.000
_cell.length_c   1.000
_cell.angle_alpha   90.00
_cell.angle_beta   90.00
_cell.angle_gamma   90.00
#
_symmetry.space_group_name_H-M   'P 1'
#
loop_
_entity.id
_entity.type
_entity.pdbx_description
1 polymer ?
#
loop_
_entity_poly.entity_id
_entity_poly.type
_entity_poly.pdbx_seq_one_letter_code
_entity_poly.pdbx_strand_id
1 'polypeptide(L)'
;MEDTALEHVPGWSEDQVARLQEVWITTAEQVVALSATTHGLRSLAEQLDVTQEQARELVDSARAVLTPSLREALETKPDTDDRGLGVLPPAKGKND
;
A
#
# COMPACT_ATOMS: atom_id res chain seq x y z
N MET A 1 12.14 9.62 -0.93
CA MET A 1 11.43 8.52 -1.59
C MET A 1 10.54 9.19 -2.60
N GLU A 2 10.77 8.95 -3.88
CA GLU A 2 9.88 9.44 -4.94
C GLU A 2 8.76 8.41 -5.02
N ASP A 3 7.59 8.74 -4.49
CA ASP A 3 6.42 7.87 -4.60
C ASP A 3 5.96 7.83 -6.06
N THR A 4 5.62 6.64 -6.56
CA THR A 4 5.23 6.47 -7.96
C THR A 4 3.75 6.81 -8.14
N ALA A 5 3.46 7.97 -8.72
CA ALA A 5 2.08 8.40 -8.99
C ALA A 5 1.33 7.40 -9.88
N LEU A 6 0.08 7.07 -9.52
CA LEU A 6 -0.75 6.08 -10.24
C LEU A 6 -1.00 6.46 -11.70
N GLU A 7 -1.05 7.75 -12.01
CA GLU A 7 -1.21 8.26 -13.38
C GLU A 7 -0.06 7.85 -14.32
N HIS A 8 1.10 7.49 -13.77
CA HIS A 8 2.26 7.00 -14.53
C HIS A 8 2.35 5.47 -14.59
N VAL A 9 1.43 4.75 -13.94
CA VAL A 9 1.44 3.28 -13.91
C VAL A 9 0.69 2.73 -15.13
N PRO A 10 1.33 1.91 -15.97
CA PRO A 10 0.66 1.33 -17.13
C PRO A 10 -0.50 0.43 -16.70
N GLY A 11 -1.59 0.47 -17.47
CA GLY A 11 -2.80 -0.34 -17.23
C GLY A 11 -3.89 0.35 -16.43
N TRP A 12 -3.61 1.52 -15.85
CA TRP A 12 -4.59 2.33 -15.12
C TRP A 12 -5.31 3.32 -16.06
N SER A 13 -6.64 3.39 -15.95
CA SER A 13 -7.42 4.41 -16.65
C SER A 13 -7.52 5.70 -15.82
N GLU A 14 -7.75 6.83 -16.48
CA GLU A 14 -7.97 8.12 -15.81
C GLU A 14 -9.14 8.08 -14.82
N ASP A 15 -10.21 7.33 -15.16
CA ASP A 15 -11.36 7.11 -14.26
C ASP A 15 -10.96 6.34 -13.00
N GLN A 16 -10.18 5.27 -13.13
CA GLN A 16 -9.70 4.48 -12.00
C GLN A 16 -8.78 5.31 -11.09
N VAL A 17 -7.89 6.11 -11.68
CA VAL A 17 -7.02 7.02 -10.92
C VAL A 17 -7.86 8.06 -10.17
N ALA A 18 -8.84 8.69 -10.83
CA ALA A 18 -9.71 9.68 -10.20
C ALA A 18 -10.47 9.11 -9.00
N ARG A 19 -11.08 7.92 -9.13
CA ARG A 19 -11.80 7.23 -8.04
C ARG A 19 -10.92 6.91 -6.83
N LEU A 20 -9.63 6.64 -7.05
CA LEU A 20 -8.68 6.38 -5.96
C LEU A 20 -8.18 7.68 -5.32
N GLN A 21 -8.03 8.75 -6.10
CA GLN A 21 -7.71 10.07 -5.57
C GLN A 21 -8.79 10.59 -4.62
N GLU A 22 -10.07 10.29 -4.86
CA GLU A 22 -11.17 10.63 -3.95
C GLU A 22 -11.01 10.02 -2.54
N VAL A 23 -10.35 8.86 -2.46
CA VAL A 23 -10.05 8.15 -1.19
C VAL A 23 -8.58 8.28 -0.79
N TRP A 24 -7.86 9.26 -1.33
CA TRP A 24 -6.47 9.60 -1.00
C TRP A 24 -5.44 8.50 -1.34
N ILE A 25 -5.80 7.60 -2.25
CA ILE A 25 -4.88 6.62 -2.84
C ILE A 25 -4.38 7.21 -4.16
N THR A 26 -3.12 7.65 -4.16
CA THR A 26 -2.51 8.42 -5.24
C THR A 26 -1.28 7.74 -5.84
N THR A 27 -0.71 6.74 -5.14
CA THR A 27 0.56 6.12 -5.51
C THR A 27 0.47 4.59 -5.65
N ALA A 28 1.38 4.03 -6.45
CA ALA A 28 1.49 2.59 -6.66
C ALA A 28 1.79 1.85 -5.35
N GLU A 29 2.61 2.43 -4.49
CA GLU A 29 2.96 1.92 -3.17
C GLU A 29 1.73 1.78 -2.27
N GLN A 30 0.84 2.78 -2.28
CA GLN A 30 -0.40 2.75 -1.50
C GLN A 30 -1.35 1.66 -1.97
N VAL A 31 -1.45 1.43 -3.30
CA VAL A 31 -2.26 0.33 -3.85
C VAL A 31 -1.70 -1.03 -3.45
N VAL A 32 -0.38 -1.22 -3.57
CA VAL A 32 0.27 -2.47 -3.17
C VAL A 32 0.12 -2.71 -1.67
N ALA A 33 0.35 -1.70 -0.84
CA ALA A 33 0.15 -1.79 0.61
C ALA A 33 -1.30 -2.10 0.99
N LEU A 34 -2.27 -1.46 0.33
CA LEU A 34 -3.68 -1.75 0.54
C LEU A 34 -3.98 -3.22 0.22
N SER A 35 -3.50 -3.71 -0.92
CA SER A 35 -3.72 -5.09 -1.38
C SER A 35 -3.19 -6.16 -0.42
N ALA A 36 -2.16 -5.84 0.37
CA ALA A 36 -1.57 -6.73 1.37
C ALA A 36 -2.45 -6.89 2.64
N THR A 37 -3.49 -6.07 2.81
CA THR A 37 -4.43 -6.19 3.93
C THR A 37 -5.48 -7.30 3.69
N THR A 38 -6.06 -7.83 4.78
CA THR A 38 -6.99 -8.99 4.75
C THR A 38 -8.21 -8.82 3.83
N HIS A 39 -8.61 -7.59 3.51
CA HIS A 39 -9.72 -7.30 2.59
C HIS A 39 -9.38 -6.30 1.48
N GLY A 40 -8.12 -5.85 1.38
CA GLY A 40 -7.75 -4.74 0.52
C GLY A 40 -8.03 -4.97 -0.96
N LEU A 41 -7.78 -6.19 -1.46
CA LEU A 41 -8.08 -6.53 -2.85
C LEU A 41 -9.59 -6.46 -3.17
N ARG A 42 -10.44 -6.88 -2.23
CA ARG A 42 -11.89 -6.78 -2.37
C ARG A 42 -12.34 -5.32 -2.35
N SER A 43 -11.86 -4.55 -1.38
CA SER A 43 -12.19 -3.12 -1.27
C SER A 43 -11.71 -2.33 -2.49
N LEU A 44 -10.56 -2.68 -3.05
CA LEU A 44 -10.06 -2.08 -4.29
C LEU A 44 -10.98 -2.41 -5.49
N ALA A 45 -11.41 -3.66 -5.60
CA ALA A 45 -12.35 -4.07 -6.64
C ALA A 45 -13.70 -3.34 -6.55
N GLU A 46 -14.23 -3.20 -5.32
CA GLU A 46 -15.47 -2.47 -5.05
C GLU A 46 -15.34 -0.96 -5.36
N GLN A 47 -14.24 -0.32 -4.93
CA GLN A 47 -13.99 1.10 -5.18
C GLN A 47 -13.87 1.41 -6.68
N LEU A 48 -13.22 0.51 -7.43
CA LEU A 48 -12.99 0.67 -8.86
C LEU A 48 -14.14 0.14 -9.73
N ASP A 49 -15.17 -0.46 -9.12
CA ASP A 49 -16.29 -1.12 -9.82
C ASP A 49 -15.79 -2.17 -10.85
N VAL A 50 -14.83 -3.00 -10.43
CA VAL A 50 -14.23 -4.07 -11.24
C VAL A 50 -14.30 -5.42 -10.54
N THR A 51 -14.00 -6.49 -11.25
CA THR A 51 -13.86 -7.82 -10.63
C THR A 51 -12.59 -7.91 -9.78
N GLN A 52 -12.56 -8.82 -8.81
CA GLN A 52 -11.34 -9.06 -8.02
C GLN A 52 -10.15 -9.55 -8.86
N GLU A 53 -10.41 -10.21 -9.99
CA GLU A 53 -9.37 -10.62 -10.93
C GLU A 53 -8.74 -9.41 -11.62
N GLN A 54 -9.56 -8.48 -12.12
CA GLN A 54 -9.08 -7.22 -12.69
C GLN A 54 -8.36 -6.34 -11.65
N ALA A 55 -8.88 -6.27 -10.43
CA ALA A 55 -8.21 -5.56 -9.34
C ALA A 55 -6.82 -6.17 -9.04
N ARG A 56 -6.68 -7.50 -9.15
CA ARG A 56 -5.39 -8.18 -8.99
C ARG A 56 -4.43 -7.81 -10.10
N GLU A 57 -4.87 -7.78 -11.36
CA GLU A 57 -4.04 -7.36 -12.49
C GLU A 57 -3.56 -5.90 -12.34
N LEU A 58 -4.42 -5.01 -11.83
CA LEU A 58 -4.05 -3.62 -11.53
C LEU A 58 -3.01 -3.53 -10.41
N VAL A 59 -3.16 -4.33 -9.36
CA VAL A 59 -2.16 -4.45 -8.29
C VAL A 59 -0.84 -5.00 -8.83
N ASP A 60 -0.86 -6.03 -9.67
CA ASP A 60 0.34 -6.57 -10.30
C ASP A 60 1.03 -5.53 -11.20
N SER A 61 0.25 -4.70 -11.89
CA SER A 61 0.76 -3.57 -12.70
C SER A 61 1.42 -2.49 -11.82
N ALA A 62 0.80 -2.13 -10.71
CA ALA A 62 1.38 -1.23 -9.71
C ALA A 62 2.64 -1.85 -9.06
N ARG A 63 2.64 -3.16 -8.81
CA ARG A 63 3.78 -3.89 -8.27
C ARG A 63 4.96 -3.92 -9.25
N ALA A 64 4.69 -4.02 -10.56
CA ALA A 64 5.72 -4.14 -11.58
C ALA A 64 6.61 -2.88 -11.69
N VAL A 65 6.09 -1.70 -11.35
CA VAL A 65 6.86 -0.44 -11.37
C VAL A 65 7.72 -0.24 -10.12
N LEU A 66 7.48 -1.01 -9.04
CA LEU A 66 8.22 -0.88 -7.79
C LEU A 66 9.52 -1.71 -7.81
N THR A 67 10.53 -1.20 -7.10
CA THR A 67 11.77 -1.95 -6.88
C THR A 67 11.49 -3.21 -6.05
N PRO A 68 12.25 -4.32 -6.25
CA PRO A 68 12.04 -5.55 -5.49
C PRO A 68 12.06 -5.33 -3.97
N SER A 69 13.01 -4.53 -3.49
CA SER A 69 13.16 -4.22 -2.05
C SER A 69 11.94 -3.49 -1.48
N LEU A 70 11.30 -2.62 -2.27
CA LEU A 70 10.10 -1.90 -1.84
C LEU A 70 8.85 -2.79 -1.88
N ARG A 71 8.76 -3.70 -2.86
CA ARG A 71 7.70 -4.70 -2.92
C ARG A 71 7.71 -5.58 -1.67
N GLU A 72 8.87 -6.13 -1.33
CA GLU A 72 9.02 -6.97 -0.13
C GLU A 72 8.62 -6.23 1.14
N ALA A 73 8.99 -4.96 1.27
CA ALA A 73 8.62 -4.14 2.42
C ALA A 73 7.12 -3.84 2.52
N LEU A 74 6.42 -3.65 1.40
CA LEU A 74 4.99 -3.32 1.36
C LEU A 74 4.09 -4.56 1.39
N GLU A 75 4.56 -5.69 0.87
CA GLU A 75 3.86 -6.99 0.90
C GLU A 75 4.02 -7.69 2.25
N THR A 76 5.06 -7.35 3.00
CA THR A 76 5.17 -7.75 4.40
C THR A 76 4.08 -7.03 5.17
N LYS A 77 3.05 -7.78 5.61
CA LYS A 77 2.01 -7.27 6.51
C LYS A 77 2.71 -6.42 7.57
N PRO A 78 2.31 -5.15 7.78
CA PRO A 78 2.94 -4.36 8.82
C PRO A 78 2.86 -5.16 10.10
N ASP A 79 4.03 -5.39 10.70
CA ASP A 79 4.18 -6.07 11.98
C ASP A 79 3.60 -5.11 13.05
N THR A 80 2.28 -4.98 13.04
CA THR A 80 1.54 -4.48 14.18
C THR A 80 1.49 -5.63 15.16
N ASP A 81 2.64 -6.03 15.68
CA ASP A 81 2.67 -6.49 17.06
C ASP A 81 1.93 -5.39 17.85
N ASP A 82 1.00 -5.80 18.71
CA ASP A 82 0.07 -4.96 19.48
C ASP A 82 0.79 -3.96 20.44
N ARG A 83 2.09 -3.72 20.22
CA ARG A 83 3.03 -2.90 20.96
C ARG A 83 3.66 -1.77 20.13
N GLY A 84 3.07 -1.45 18.98
CA GLY A 84 3.50 -0.35 18.11
C GLY A 84 3.17 1.06 18.64
N LEU A 85 3.65 1.43 19.82
CA LEU A 85 3.88 2.83 20.19
C LEU A 85 5.24 2.91 20.85
N GLY A 86 6.14 3.69 20.24
CA GLY A 86 7.52 3.88 20.70
C GLY A 86 7.61 4.40 22.14
N VAL A 87 7.58 3.50 23.11
CA VAL A 87 8.05 3.77 24.45
C VAL A 87 9.50 3.30 24.49
N LEU A 88 10.42 4.25 24.31
CA LEU A 88 11.79 4.04 24.77
C LEU A 88 11.70 3.59 26.24
N PRO A 89 12.30 2.45 26.64
CA PRO A 89 12.41 2.15 28.05
C PRO A 89 13.17 3.32 28.71
N PRO A 90 12.73 3.84 29.87
CA PRO A 90 13.48 4.90 30.55
C PRO A 90 14.91 4.41 30.73
N ALA A 91 15.87 5.21 30.27
CA ALA A 91 17.28 4.91 30.43
C ALA A 91 17.51 4.58 31.91
N LYS A 92 18.04 3.39 32.16
CA LYS A 92 18.37 2.89 33.50
C LYS A 92 19.40 3.85 34.10
N GLY A 93 18.92 4.87 34.81
CA GLY A 93 19.74 5.78 35.58
C GLY A 93 20.42 4.98 36.68
N LYS A 94 21.68 4.63 36.46
CA LYS A 94 22.66 4.45 37.54
C LYS A 94 22.91 5.83 38.16
N ASN A 95 22.64 5.95 39.44
CA ASN A 95 23.28 6.89 40.39
C ASN A 95 22.85 6.39 41.78
N ASP A 96 23.62 5.49 42.37
CA ASP A 96 24.66 5.70 43.39
C ASP A 96 24.13 5.17 44.73
#